data_AF-I0GWI8-F1
#
_entry.id   AF-I0GWI8-F1
#
_cell.length_a   1.000
_cell.length_b   1.000
_cell.length_c   1.000
_cell.angle_alpha   90.00
_cell.angle_beta   90.00
_cell.angle_gamma   90.00
#
_symmetry.space_group_name_H-M   'P 1'
#
loop_
_entity.id
_entity.type
_entity.pdbx_description
1 polymer ?
#
loop_
_entity_poly.entity_id
_entity_poly.type
_entity_poly.pdbx_seq_one_letter_code
_entity_poly.pdbx_strand_id
1 'polypeptide(L)'
;MKAYKLFKIKDGQLFPLYVNASTPVPLGTWLEAEAGPLAADGKHVKSKLGNLAYRPGWHCSDYPVALHIGEKKNPTDKLPSYRPRSQVWAEVEVMDRVNWQQEANKQGKNQRDKQLKVVPVNGYYEYKTNPNMYGRWIIAGNIRVNKILSDDEVKQINSKIDVEDLPRKAA
;
A
#
# COMPACT_ATOMS: atom_id res chain seq x y z
N MET A 1 -4.88 -7.79 -12.57
CA MET A 1 -3.44 -7.95 -12.25
C MET A 1 -3.23 -8.44 -10.80
N LYS A 2 -2.31 -9.37 -10.54
CA LYS A 2 -1.90 -9.77 -9.16
C LYS A 2 -0.98 -8.72 -8.52
N ALA A 3 -1.21 -8.41 -7.25
CA ALA A 3 -0.38 -7.53 -6.43
C ALA A 3 -0.44 -7.96 -4.95
N TYR A 4 0.25 -7.22 -4.09
CA TYR A 4 0.28 -7.44 -2.65
C TYR A 4 -0.01 -6.15 -1.91
N LYS A 5 -0.69 -6.26 -0.78
CA LYS A 5 -1.00 -5.11 0.06
C LYS A 5 -0.82 -5.44 1.52
N LEU A 6 -0.19 -4.52 2.23
CA LEU A 6 -0.03 -4.59 3.67
C LEU A 6 -1.28 -4.01 4.35
N PHE A 7 -1.85 -4.78 5.26
CA PHE A 7 -3.03 -4.44 6.03
C PHE A 7 -2.74 -4.51 7.53
N LYS A 8 -3.60 -3.87 8.31
CA LYS A 8 -3.73 -4.17 9.74
C LYS A 8 -4.75 -5.30 9.91
N ILE A 9 -4.46 -6.27 10.75
CA ILE A 9 -5.41 -7.29 11.19
C ILE A 9 -5.82 -7.04 12.64
N LYS A 10 -7.12 -7.12 12.91
CA LYS A 10 -7.71 -7.04 14.24
C LYS A 10 -8.97 -7.91 14.25
N ASP A 11 -9.10 -8.79 15.25
CA ASP A 11 -10.27 -9.66 15.43
C ASP A 11 -10.63 -10.47 14.15
N GLY A 12 -9.61 -10.92 13.42
CA GLY A 12 -9.75 -11.68 12.17
C GLY A 12 -10.11 -10.84 10.92
N GLN A 13 -10.34 -9.53 11.08
CA GLN A 13 -10.69 -8.63 9.99
C GLN A 13 -9.50 -7.79 9.52
N LEU A 14 -9.47 -7.49 8.22
CA LEU A 14 -8.45 -6.62 7.61
C LEU A 14 -8.90 -5.17 7.60
N PHE A 15 -7.95 -4.26 7.80
CA PHE A 15 -8.15 -2.83 7.78
C PHE A 15 -6.99 -2.15 7.03
N PRO A 16 -7.24 -1.03 6.33
CA PRO A 16 -6.17 -0.19 5.83
C PRO A 16 -5.27 0.31 6.96
N LEU A 17 -3.99 0.55 6.68
CA LEU A 17 -3.05 1.01 7.72
C LEU A 17 -3.32 2.44 8.20
N TYR A 18 -3.59 3.37 7.27
CA TYR A 18 -3.47 4.82 7.55
C TYR A 18 -4.71 5.65 7.21
N VAL A 19 -5.24 5.49 6.00
CA VAL A 19 -6.43 6.21 5.49
C VAL A 19 -7.61 5.25 5.52
N ASN A 20 -8.76 5.69 6.01
CA ASN A 20 -9.95 4.84 6.25
C ASN A 20 -9.62 3.60 7.10
N ALA A 21 -8.71 3.75 8.06
CA ALA A 21 -8.15 2.66 8.88
C ALA A 21 -9.11 2.11 9.96
N SER A 22 -10.39 2.45 9.88
CA SER A 22 -11.50 1.90 10.68
C SER A 22 -12.50 1.13 9.82
N THR A 23 -12.35 1.15 8.50
CA THR A 23 -13.25 0.47 7.56
C THR A 23 -12.72 -0.94 7.30
N PRO A 24 -13.50 -2.00 7.56
CA PRO A 24 -13.06 -3.37 7.32
C PRO A 24 -12.99 -3.66 5.81
N VAL A 25 -12.06 -4.54 5.45
CA VAL A 25 -11.80 -4.96 4.07
C VAL A 25 -12.15 -6.45 3.96
N PRO A 26 -13.32 -6.82 3.42
CA PRO A 26 -13.72 -8.21 3.26
C PRO A 26 -12.85 -8.92 2.21
N LEU A 27 -12.68 -10.23 2.39
CA LEU A 27 -12.04 -11.10 1.40
C LEU A 27 -13.02 -11.41 0.26
N GLY A 28 -12.48 -11.69 -0.93
CA GLY A 28 -13.24 -12.16 -2.10
C GLY A 28 -14.14 -11.11 -2.78
N THR A 29 -14.22 -9.90 -2.26
CA THR A 29 -15.10 -8.83 -2.79
C THR A 29 -14.28 -7.76 -3.51
N TRP A 30 -14.77 -7.31 -4.66
CA TRP A 30 -14.22 -6.14 -5.34
C TRP A 30 -14.62 -4.87 -4.59
N LEU A 31 -13.63 -4.07 -4.20
CA LEU A 31 -13.80 -2.84 -3.45
C LEU A 31 -13.28 -1.67 -4.26
N GLU A 32 -14.10 -0.64 -4.37
CA GLU A 32 -13.69 0.66 -4.88
C GLU A 32 -12.81 1.39 -3.87
N ALA A 33 -11.84 2.14 -4.36
CA ALA A 33 -11.04 3.03 -3.53
C ALA A 33 -11.82 4.30 -3.24
N GLU A 34 -11.77 4.73 -2.00
CA GLU A 34 -12.30 6.03 -1.59
C GLU A 34 -11.14 7.01 -1.36
N ALA A 35 -11.34 8.24 -1.79
CA ALA A 35 -10.45 9.33 -1.39
C ALA A 35 -10.70 9.64 0.09
N GLY A 36 -9.64 9.56 0.91
CA GLY A 36 -9.72 10.02 2.29
C GLY A 36 -9.97 11.54 2.35
N PRO A 37 -10.49 12.05 3.49
CA PRO A 37 -10.76 13.47 3.64
C PRO A 37 -9.47 14.30 3.56
N LEU A 38 -9.54 15.42 2.83
CA LEU A 38 -8.44 16.37 2.74
C LEU A 38 -8.11 16.95 4.13
N ALA A 39 -6.83 17.18 4.37
CA ALA A 39 -6.35 17.96 5.50
C ALA A 39 -6.66 19.45 5.29
N ALA A 40 -6.52 20.26 6.33
CA ALA A 40 -6.84 21.69 6.29
C ALA A 40 -6.03 22.48 5.25
N ASP A 41 -4.84 21.97 4.86
CA ASP A 41 -3.99 22.59 3.84
C ASP A 41 -4.43 22.32 2.39
N GLY A 42 -5.45 21.48 2.17
CA GLY A 42 -5.96 21.12 0.85
C GLY A 42 -5.00 20.31 -0.04
N LYS A 43 -3.82 19.93 0.47
CA LYS A 43 -2.77 19.22 -0.29
C LYS A 43 -2.52 17.81 0.23
N HIS A 44 -2.85 17.56 1.49
CA HIS A 44 -2.65 16.29 2.17
C HIS A 44 -3.98 15.59 2.46
N VAL A 45 -3.93 14.29 2.72
CA VAL A 45 -5.02 13.48 3.25
C VAL A 45 -4.84 13.29 4.75
N LYS A 46 -5.95 13.34 5.51
CA LYS A 46 -5.92 13.01 6.94
C LYS A 46 -5.60 11.52 7.13
N SER A 47 -4.70 11.20 8.05
CA SER A 47 -4.32 9.82 8.34
C SER A 47 -3.91 9.63 9.80
N LYS A 48 -3.76 8.36 10.23
CA LYS A 48 -3.25 8.01 11.57
C LYS A 48 -1.78 8.43 11.82
N LEU A 49 -1.01 8.74 10.77
CA LEU A 49 0.39 9.18 10.88
C LEU A 49 0.56 10.71 10.80
N GLY A 50 -0.54 11.46 10.74
CA GLY A 50 -0.55 12.88 10.39
C GLY A 50 -0.86 13.12 8.89
N ASN A 51 -0.53 14.31 8.40
CA ASN A 51 -0.81 14.70 7.00
C ASN A 51 0.05 13.87 6.03
N LEU A 52 -0.59 13.05 5.20
CA LEU A 52 0.07 12.29 4.13
C LEU A 52 -0.22 12.93 2.78
N ALA A 53 0.70 12.81 1.82
CA ALA A 53 0.49 13.38 0.49
C ALA A 53 -0.77 12.80 -0.18
N TYR A 54 -1.60 13.67 -0.75
CA TYR A 54 -2.87 13.28 -1.35
C TYR A 54 -2.66 12.53 -2.67
N ARG A 55 -2.90 11.21 -2.61
CA ARG A 55 -2.83 10.23 -3.70
C ARG A 55 -3.99 9.24 -3.53
N PRO A 56 -5.19 9.56 -4.05
CA PRO A 56 -6.36 8.71 -3.86
C PRO A 56 -6.20 7.39 -4.61
N GLY A 57 -6.53 6.28 -3.94
CA GLY A 57 -6.39 4.93 -4.48
C GLY A 57 -5.89 3.90 -3.47
N TRP A 58 -6.04 2.64 -3.81
CA TRP A 58 -5.43 1.52 -3.12
C TRP A 58 -3.95 1.43 -3.43
N HIS A 59 -3.12 1.71 -2.43
CA HIS A 59 -1.68 1.53 -2.50
C HIS A 59 -1.30 0.04 -2.31
N CYS A 60 -0.68 -0.55 -3.32
CA CYS A 60 -0.23 -1.94 -3.40
C CYS A 60 1.22 -2.02 -3.91
N SER A 61 1.84 -3.18 -3.81
CA SER A 61 3.16 -3.48 -4.37
C SER A 61 3.13 -4.74 -5.21
N ASP A 62 4.11 -4.91 -6.08
CA ASP A 62 4.29 -6.13 -6.87
C ASP A 62 4.91 -7.29 -6.08
N TYR A 63 5.50 -7.01 -4.91
CA TYR A 63 5.97 -8.01 -3.94
C TYR A 63 5.52 -7.67 -2.51
N PRO A 64 5.33 -8.66 -1.62
CA PRO A 64 5.02 -8.44 -0.21
C PRO A 64 6.26 -8.00 0.58
N VAL A 65 6.81 -6.82 0.24
CA VAL A 65 7.99 -6.20 0.86
C VAL A 65 7.72 -4.73 1.14
N ALA A 66 7.95 -4.29 2.38
CA ALA A 66 7.86 -2.88 2.76
C ALA A 66 8.87 -2.52 3.87
N LEU A 67 10.10 -2.21 3.45
CA LEU A 67 11.20 -1.83 4.34
C LEU A 67 11.06 -0.43 4.98
N HIS A 68 10.09 0.35 4.50
CA HIS A 68 9.81 1.70 5.01
C HIS A 68 8.56 1.74 5.92
N ILE A 69 7.89 0.60 6.14
CA ILE A 69 6.67 0.49 6.97
C ILE A 69 6.86 -0.62 8.02
N GLY A 70 6.87 -0.23 9.29
CA GLY A 70 6.97 -1.13 10.42
C GLY A 70 7.18 -0.39 11.74
N GLU A 71 7.57 -1.13 12.77
CA GLU A 71 8.01 -0.60 14.06
C GLU A 71 9.52 -0.44 14.08
N LYS A 72 9.97 0.66 14.68
CA LYS A 72 11.40 0.91 14.92
C LYS A 72 11.81 0.25 16.24
N LYS A 73 13.06 -0.21 16.31
CA LYS A 73 13.65 -0.66 17.57
C LYS A 73 13.83 0.52 18.52
N ASN A 74 14.39 1.62 18.03
CA ASN A 74 14.53 2.87 18.74
C ASN A 74 13.69 3.97 18.07
N PRO A 75 13.02 4.86 18.82
CA PRO A 75 12.22 5.95 18.24
C PRO A 75 13.00 6.84 17.25
N THR A 76 14.32 6.98 17.47
CA THR A 76 15.24 7.79 16.67
C THR A 76 15.71 7.12 15.38
N ASP A 77 15.49 5.82 15.20
CA ASP A 77 15.92 5.11 13.99
C ASP A 77 15.26 5.71 12.74
N LYS A 78 15.96 5.79 11.62
CA LYS A 78 15.39 6.32 10.37
C LYS A 78 14.42 5.35 9.71
N LEU A 79 14.71 4.05 9.80
CA LEU A 79 13.95 2.97 9.19
C LEU A 79 13.38 2.05 10.27
N PRO A 80 12.23 1.41 10.01
CA PRO A 80 11.71 0.36 10.90
C PRO A 80 12.65 -0.84 10.93
N SER A 81 12.61 -1.58 12.04
CA SER A 81 13.41 -2.78 12.25
C SER A 81 12.56 -4.05 12.21
N TYR A 82 11.26 -3.94 12.49
CA TYR A 82 10.36 -5.09 12.62
C TYR A 82 8.99 -4.82 12.00
N ARG A 83 8.35 -5.89 11.51
CA ARG A 83 6.93 -5.87 11.16
C ARG A 83 6.08 -6.18 12.40
N PRO A 84 5.13 -5.30 12.79
CA PRO A 84 4.24 -5.59 13.92
C PRO A 84 3.37 -6.82 13.65
N ARG A 85 3.05 -7.59 14.71
CA ARG A 85 2.18 -8.78 14.59
C ARG A 85 0.79 -8.47 14.04
N SER A 86 0.31 -7.25 14.27
CA SER A 86 -0.97 -6.77 13.76
C SER A 86 -0.91 -6.32 12.30
N GLN A 87 0.23 -6.42 11.61
CA GLN A 87 0.35 -6.14 10.19
C GLN A 87 0.56 -7.42 9.40
N VAL A 88 -0.24 -7.60 8.35
CA VAL A 88 -0.22 -8.81 7.50
C VAL A 88 -0.25 -8.44 6.03
N TRP A 89 0.51 -9.17 5.23
CA TRP A 89 0.39 -9.09 3.78
C TRP A 89 -0.82 -9.88 3.32
N ALA A 90 -1.46 -9.38 2.28
CA ALA A 90 -2.45 -10.14 1.54
C ALA A 90 -2.12 -10.10 0.05
N GLU A 91 -2.36 -11.22 -0.63
CA GLU A 91 -2.44 -11.26 -2.08
C GLU A 91 -3.76 -10.59 -2.50
N VAL A 92 -3.65 -9.63 -3.42
CA VAL A 92 -4.79 -8.90 -3.96
C VAL A 92 -4.78 -8.95 -5.48
N GLU A 93 -5.96 -8.88 -6.07
CA GLU A 93 -6.13 -8.51 -7.45
C GLU A 93 -6.40 -7.02 -7.55
N VAL A 94 -5.72 -6.37 -8.48
CA VAL A 94 -5.93 -4.99 -8.91
C VAL A 94 -6.67 -5.02 -10.24
N MET A 95 -7.71 -4.19 -10.37
CA MET A 95 -8.38 -4.02 -11.65
C MET A 95 -7.48 -3.23 -12.62
N ASP A 96 -7.34 -3.74 -13.83
CA ASP A 96 -6.39 -3.27 -14.85
C ASP A 96 -7.06 -2.99 -16.21
N ARG A 97 -8.36 -2.74 -16.22
CA ARG A 97 -9.11 -2.44 -17.45
C ARG A 97 -8.69 -1.11 -18.07
N VAL A 98 -8.23 -0.16 -17.24
CA VAL A 98 -7.77 1.15 -17.68
C VAL A 98 -6.33 1.38 -17.22
N ASN A 99 -5.44 1.66 -18.17
CA ASN A 99 -4.07 2.07 -17.88
C ASN A 99 -4.04 3.58 -17.67
N TRP A 100 -3.91 4.02 -16.42
CA TRP A 100 -3.87 5.43 -16.05
C TRP A 100 -2.45 6.04 -16.06
N GLN A 101 -1.43 5.28 -16.49
CA GLN A 101 -0.05 5.73 -16.42
C GLN A 101 0.20 6.98 -17.28
N GLN A 102 -0.45 7.08 -18.45
CA GLN A 102 -0.28 8.24 -19.34
C GLN A 102 -0.84 9.51 -18.70
N GLU A 103 -2.03 9.41 -18.10
CA GLU A 103 -2.70 10.51 -17.40
C GLU A 103 -1.90 10.95 -16.18
N ALA A 104 -1.35 10.00 -15.42
CA ALA A 104 -0.46 10.29 -14.30
C ALA A 104 0.80 11.02 -14.77
N ASN A 105 1.42 10.58 -15.87
CA ASN A 105 2.62 11.18 -16.43
C ASN A 105 2.42 12.62 -16.93
N LYS A 106 1.20 12.98 -17.34
CA LYS A 106 0.84 14.34 -17.79
C LYS A 106 0.74 15.36 -16.65
N GLN A 107 0.58 14.92 -15.39
CA GLN A 107 0.35 15.82 -14.24
C GLN A 107 1.56 16.67 -13.85
N GLY A 108 2.77 16.32 -14.28
CA GLY A 108 3.93 17.17 -14.08
C GLY A 108 5.22 16.69 -14.72
N LYS A 109 6.23 17.56 -14.69
CA LYS A 109 7.52 17.32 -15.35
C LYS A 109 8.42 16.40 -14.51
N ASN A 110 8.40 16.56 -13.18
CA ASN A 110 9.23 15.79 -12.26
C ASN A 110 8.50 14.53 -11.77
N GLN A 111 9.26 13.51 -11.38
CA GLN A 111 8.70 12.23 -10.93
C GLN A 111 7.72 12.36 -9.75
N ARG A 112 7.89 13.36 -8.87
CA ARG A 112 6.99 13.62 -7.73
C ARG A 112 5.62 14.15 -8.11
N ASP A 113 5.51 14.74 -9.29
CA ASP A 113 4.28 15.36 -9.77
C ASP A 113 3.49 14.41 -10.68
N LYS A 114 4.12 13.32 -11.16
CA LYS A 114 3.51 12.31 -12.03
C LYS A 114 2.57 11.36 -11.28
N GLN A 115 1.53 11.92 -10.67
CA GLN A 115 0.55 11.21 -9.83
C GLN A 115 -0.84 11.81 -10.04
N LEU A 116 -1.87 10.97 -9.97
CA LEU A 116 -3.25 11.45 -10.07
C LEU A 116 -3.73 12.11 -8.77
N LYS A 117 -4.70 13.01 -8.93
CA LYS A 117 -5.47 13.64 -7.83
C LYS A 117 -6.91 13.11 -7.76
N VAL A 118 -7.20 12.08 -8.55
CA VAL A 118 -8.48 11.37 -8.62
C VAL A 118 -8.22 9.87 -8.53
N VAL A 119 -9.21 9.11 -8.07
CA VAL A 119 -9.13 7.65 -8.01
C VAL A 119 -9.00 7.10 -9.44
N PRO A 120 -8.03 6.20 -9.73
CA PRO A 120 -7.90 5.58 -11.05
C PRO A 120 -8.94 4.44 -11.22
N VAL A 121 -10.22 4.83 -11.37
CA VAL A 121 -11.35 3.90 -11.42
C VAL A 121 -11.14 2.82 -12.50
N ASN A 122 -11.45 1.57 -12.15
CA ASN A 122 -11.29 0.38 -12.98
C ASN A 122 -9.87 0.15 -13.52
N GLY A 123 -8.86 0.75 -12.89
CA GLY A 123 -7.51 0.74 -13.40
C GLY A 123 -6.47 1.00 -12.32
N TYR A 124 -5.26 1.27 -12.78
CA TYR A 124 -4.14 1.63 -11.91
C TYR A 124 -3.10 2.48 -12.65
N TYR A 125 -2.19 3.07 -11.88
CA TYR A 125 -0.92 3.60 -12.36
C TYR A 125 0.20 3.26 -11.37
N GLU A 126 1.43 3.36 -11.82
CA GLU A 126 2.62 3.16 -10.99
C GLU A 126 3.20 4.50 -10.55
N TYR A 127 3.61 4.57 -9.29
CA TYR A 127 4.15 5.79 -8.70
C TYR A 127 5.25 5.53 -7.68
N LYS A 128 6.50 5.70 -8.09
CA LYS A 128 7.66 5.52 -7.20
C LYS A 128 8.43 6.82 -7.03
N THR A 129 8.49 7.30 -5.79
CA THR A 129 9.35 8.44 -5.39
C THR A 129 10.24 8.18 -4.19
N ASN A 130 9.95 7.14 -3.41
CA ASN A 130 10.79 6.75 -2.29
C ASN A 130 11.79 5.69 -2.79
N PRO A 131 13.11 5.96 -2.78
CA PRO A 131 14.11 4.98 -3.18
C PRO A 131 14.13 3.74 -2.27
N ASN A 132 13.69 3.87 -1.01
CA ASN A 132 13.61 2.76 -0.05
C ASN A 132 12.36 1.88 -0.23
N MET A 133 11.48 2.23 -1.17
CA MET A 133 10.35 1.39 -1.54
C MET A 133 10.82 0.36 -2.58
N TYR A 134 10.76 -0.92 -2.22
CA TYR A 134 11.16 -2.00 -3.11
C TYR A 134 10.10 -2.27 -4.18
N GLY A 135 10.53 -2.64 -5.39
CA GLY A 135 9.62 -3.00 -6.47
C GLY A 135 8.82 -1.83 -7.02
N ARG A 136 7.63 -2.13 -7.53
CA ARG A 136 6.68 -1.19 -8.14
C ARG A 136 5.58 -0.82 -7.16
N TRP A 137 5.35 0.47 -6.99
CA TRP A 137 4.25 0.97 -6.18
C TRP A 137 3.03 1.20 -7.08
N ILE A 138 1.99 0.42 -6.86
CA ILE A 138 0.76 0.42 -7.65
C ILE A 138 -0.29 1.23 -6.90
N ILE A 139 -0.93 2.18 -7.58
CA ILE A 139 -2.07 2.94 -7.06
C ILE A 139 -3.29 2.59 -7.91
N ALA A 140 -4.22 1.85 -7.31
CA ALA A 140 -5.35 1.22 -8.00
C ALA A 140 -6.70 1.82 -7.57
N GLY A 141 -7.67 1.86 -8.49
CA GLY A 141 -9.03 2.27 -8.18
C GLY A 141 -9.85 1.17 -7.55
N ASN A 142 -9.53 -0.09 -7.83
CA ASN A 142 -10.28 -1.23 -7.33
C ASN A 142 -9.34 -2.37 -6.95
N ILE A 143 -9.61 -3.01 -5.83
CA ILE A 143 -8.93 -4.24 -5.43
C ILE A 143 -9.91 -5.32 -5.02
N ARG A 144 -9.49 -6.59 -5.12
CA ARG A 144 -10.10 -7.72 -4.43
C ARG A 144 -9.04 -8.41 -3.59
N VAL A 145 -9.31 -8.62 -2.30
CA VAL A 145 -8.39 -9.38 -1.45
C VAL A 145 -8.65 -10.86 -1.62
N ASN A 146 -7.67 -11.62 -2.12
CA ASN A 146 -7.83 -13.05 -2.38
C ASN A 146 -7.49 -13.87 -1.13
N LYS A 147 -6.38 -13.56 -0.47
CA LYS A 147 -5.85 -14.35 0.63
C LYS A 147 -4.93 -13.54 1.54
N ILE A 148 -5.00 -13.80 2.84
CA ILE A 148 -4.00 -13.34 3.82
C ILE A 148 -2.80 -14.31 3.78
N LEU A 149 -1.60 -13.77 3.65
CA LEU A 149 -0.37 -14.54 3.53
C LEU A 149 0.24 -14.83 4.90
N SER A 150 0.72 -16.06 5.10
CA SER A 150 1.60 -16.39 6.22
C SER A 150 3.00 -15.80 6.03
N ASP A 151 3.81 -15.75 7.10
CA ASP A 151 5.22 -15.35 6.98
C ASP A 151 6.01 -16.24 6.02
N ASP A 152 5.74 -17.55 6.03
CA ASP A 152 6.43 -18.50 5.17
C ASP A 152 6.04 -18.30 3.70
N GLU A 153 4.76 -17.99 3.41
CA GLU A 153 4.34 -17.62 2.06
C GLU A 153 5.00 -16.33 1.59
N VAL A 154 5.09 -15.31 2.46
CA VAL A 154 5.81 -14.06 2.15
C VAL A 154 7.28 -14.34 1.85
N LYS A 155 7.96 -15.14 2.68
CA LYS A 155 9.36 -15.55 2.45
C LYS A 155 9.53 -16.31 1.13
N GLN A 156 8.64 -17.26 0.83
CA GLN A 156 8.68 -18.03 -0.42
C GLN A 156 8.45 -17.18 -1.66
N ILE A 157 7.61 -16.14 -1.56
CA ILE A 157 7.41 -15.20 -2.66
C ILE A 157 8.65 -14.34 -2.84
N ASN A 158 9.21 -13.81 -1.74
CA ASN A 158 10.32 -12.88 -1.80
C ASN A 158 11.68 -13.55 -2.10
N SER A 159 11.85 -14.84 -1.80
CA SER A 159 13.07 -15.58 -2.18
C SER A 159 13.30 -15.65 -3.69
N LYS A 160 12.23 -15.53 -4.50
CA LYS A 160 12.30 -15.49 -5.97
C LYS A 160 13.00 -14.23 -6.50
N ILE A 161 13.12 -13.20 -5.68
CA ILE A 161 13.74 -11.92 -6.02
C ILE A 161 14.92 -11.58 -5.13
N ASP A 162 15.38 -12.54 -4.29
CA ASP A 162 16.49 -12.38 -3.35
C ASP A 162 16.34 -11.15 -2.43
N VAL A 163 15.12 -10.94 -1.92
CA VAL A 163 14.81 -9.86 -0.98
C VAL A 163 13.98 -10.44 0.16
N GLU A 164 14.07 -9.82 1.33
CA GLU A 164 13.24 -10.14 2.47
C GLU A 164 12.42 -8.91 2.91
N ASP A 165 11.24 -9.15 3.47
CA ASP A 165 10.52 -8.11 4.21
C ASP A 165 11.10 -7.99 5.62
N LEU A 166 10.67 -6.96 6.37
CA LEU A 166 11.09 -6.81 7.76
C LEU A 166 10.76 -8.08 8.58
N PRO A 167 11.67 -8.53 9.47
CA PRO A 167 11.39 -9.66 10.34
C PRO A 167 10.17 -9.35 11.22
N ARG A 168 9.31 -10.35 11.41
CA ARG A 168 8.15 -10.20 12.28
C ARG A 168 8.62 -10.07 13.74
N LYS A 169 8.05 -9.11 14.46
CA LYS A 169 8.36 -8.92 15.89
C LYS A 169 8.02 -10.21 16.65
N ALA A 170 9.03 -10.79 17.30
CA ALA A 170 8.87 -11.94 18.19
C ALA A 170 7.89 -11.59 19.33
N ALA A 171 7.24 -12.62 19.87
CA ALA A 171 6.32 -12.48 20.99
C ALA A 171 7.03 -11.98 22.26
#